data_AF-A0A2V8RKS6-F1
#
_entry.id   AF-A0A2V8RKS6-F1
#
_cell.length_a   1.000
_cell.length_b   1.000
_cell.length_c   1.000
_cell.angle_alpha   90.00
_cell.angle_beta   90.00
_cell.angle_gamma   90.00
#
_symmetry.space_group_name_H-M   'P 1'
#
loop_
_entity.id
_entity.type
_entity.pdbx_description
1 polymer ?
#
loop_
_entity_poly.entity_id
_entity_poly.type
_entity_poly.pdbx_seq_one_letter_code
_entity_poly.pdbx_strand_id
1 'polypeptide(L)' 'MGQGSLNRALAHLAADLNEHGIDYVVIGAVALLAHGYPRLTEDIDLVFTAEGL' A
#
# COMPACT_ATOMS: atom_id res chain seq x y z
N MET A 1 5.40 15.33 0.40
CA MET A 1 4.35 14.43 -0.12
C MET A 1 3.12 14.64 0.75
N GLY A 2 1.98 15.02 0.16
CA GLY A 2 0.84 15.55 0.93
C GLY A 2 0.27 14.54 1.94
N GLN A 3 -0.07 14.98 3.16
CA GLN A 3 -0.79 14.15 4.13
C GLN A 3 -2.26 13.96 3.73
N GLY A 4 -2.50 13.27 2.60
CA GLY A 4 -3.82 12.76 2.22
C GLY A 4 -4.23 11.58 3.12
N SER A 5 -5.53 11.34 3.25
CA SER A 5 -6.09 10.17 3.94
C SER A 5 -5.48 8.86 3.43
N LEU A 6 -5.24 8.75 2.12
CA LEU A 6 -4.63 7.59 1.48
C LEU A 6 -3.23 7.26 2.03
N ASN A 7 -2.35 8.26 2.16
CA ASN A 7 -1.00 8.05 2.68
C ASN A 7 -0.99 7.60 4.15
N ARG A 8 -1.95 8.07 4.96
CA ARG A 8 -2.13 7.59 6.33
C ARG A 8 -2.66 6.16 6.38
N ALA A 9 -3.65 5.85 5.54
CA ALA A 9 -4.19 4.50 5.43
C ALA A 9 -3.10 3.51 5.02
N LEU A 10 -2.28 3.85 4.02
CA LEU A 10 -1.15 3.03 3.58
C LEU A 10 -0.14 2.81 4.71
N ALA A 11 0.22 3.86 5.45
CA ALA A 11 1.16 3.75 6.57
C ALA A 11 0.64 2.85 7.70
N HIS A 12 -0.64 2.99 8.06
CA HIS A 12 -1.26 2.14 9.09
C HIS A 12 -1.36 0.68 8.64
N LEU A 13 -1.79 0.45 7.39
CA LEU A 13 -1.92 -0.90 6.84
C LEU A 13 -0.56 -1.60 6.73
N ALA A 14 0.47 -0.89 6.27
CA ALA A 14 1.82 -1.41 6.21
C ALA A 14 2.37 -1.79 7.60
N ALA A 15 2.09 -0.98 8.63
CA ALA A 15 2.50 -1.26 10.00
C ALA A 15 1.83 -2.52 10.55
N ASP A 16 0.51 -2.65 10.35
CA ASP A 16 -0.30 -3.78 10.84
C ASP A 16 0.11 -5.11 10.18
N LEU A 17 0.33 -5.12 8.86
CA LEU A 17 0.81 -6.30 8.14
C LEU A 17 2.21 -6.72 8.61
N ASN A 18 3.11 -5.75 8.83
CA ASN A 18 4.45 -6.02 9.35
C ASN A 18 4.42 -6.58 10.78
N GLU A 19 3.53 -6.07 11.64
CA GLU A 19 3.37 -6.55 13.02
C GLU A 19 2.92 -8.01 13.06
N HIS A 20 2.05 -8.42 12.13
CA HIS A 20 1.57 -9.78 12.00
C HIS A 20 2.48 -10.71 11.18
N GLY A 21 3.58 -10.18 10.62
CA GLY A 21 4.50 -10.95 9.77
C GLY A 21 3.86 -11.45 8.47
N ILE A 22 2.89 -10.70 7.93
CA ILE A 22 2.21 -11.03 6.68
C ILE A 22 3.01 -10.45 5.52
N ASP A 23 3.49 -11.32 4.62
CA ASP A 23 4.16 -10.88 3.40
C ASP A 23 3.17 -10.24 2.42
N TYR A 24 3.47 -9.03 1.96
CA TYR A 24 2.66 -8.30 1.00
C TYR A 24 3.50 -7.49 0.02
N VAL A 25 2.87 -7.09 -1.08
CA VAL A 25 3.41 -6.07 -1.99
C VAL A 25 2.32 -5.09 -2.40
N VAL A 26 2.64 -3.79 -2.37
CA VAL A 26 1.78 -2.73 -2.89
C VAL A 26 1.91 -2.70 -4.41
N ILE A 27 0.78 -2.74 -5.11
CA ILE A 27 0.72 -2.67 -6.58
C ILE A 27 -0.10 -1.45 -7.03
N GLY A 28 -0.46 -1.40 -8.31
CA GLY A 28 -1.40 -0.40 -8.80
C GLY A 28 -0.86 1.03 -8.80
N ALA A 29 -1.76 2.00 -8.69
CA ALA A 29 -1.41 3.43 -8.85
C ALA A 29 -0.47 3.95 -7.75
N VAL A 30 -0.58 3.44 -6.52
CA VAL A 30 0.33 3.79 -5.41
C VAL A 30 1.76 3.34 -5.73
N ALA A 31 1.94 2.13 -6.25
CA ALA A 31 3.27 1.65 -6.66
C ALA A 31 3.85 2.48 -7.81
N LEU A 32 3.04 2.81 -8.83
CA LEU A 32 3.46 3.67 -9.94
C LEU A 32 3.93 5.05 -9.46
N LEU A 33 3.21 5.64 -8.49
CA LEU A 33 3.60 6.93 -7.89
C LEU A 33 4.97 6.84 -7.23
N ALA A 34 5.26 5.76 -6.49
CA ALA A 34 6.56 5.53 -5.87
C ALA A 34 7.71 5.41 -6.89
N HIS A 35 7.42 5.01 -8.13
CA HIS A 35 8.38 4.90 -9.23
C HIS A 35 8.38 6.12 -10.18
N GLY A 36 7.77 7.24 -9.78
CA GLY A 36 7.79 8.49 -10.55
C GLY A 36 6.79 8.54 -11.71
N TYR A 37 5.81 7.63 -11.75
CA TYR A 37 4.70 7.64 -12.71
C TYR A 37 3.43 8.14 -12.01
N PRO A 38 3.16 9.47 -12.01
CA PRO A 38 2.03 10.02 -11.28
C PRO A 38 0.71 9.50 -11.87
N ARG A 39 -0.11 8.90 -11.00
CA ARG A 39 -1.45 8.43 -11.31
C ARG A 39 -2.35 8.68 -10.11
N LEU A 40 -3.48 9.33 -10.32
CA LEU A 40 -4.46 9.58 -9.26
C LEU A 40 -5.16 8.28 -8.89
N THR A 41 -5.34 8.05 -7.60
CA THR A 41 -6.20 6.99 -7.07
C THR A 41 -6.72 7.37 -5.68
N GLU A 42 -7.76 6.68 -5.24
CA GLU A 42 -8.34 6.76 -3.90
C GLU A 42 -8.23 5.45 -3.13
N ASP A 43 -7.77 4.37 -3.78
CA ASP A 43 -7.63 3.02 -3.22
C ASP A 43 -6.17 2.58 -3.09
N ILE A 44 -5.97 1.46 -2.38
CA ILE A 44 -4.69 0.78 -2.19
C ILE A 44 -4.86 -0.66 -2.69
N ASP A 45 -4.09 -1.02 -3.70
CA ASP A 45 -4.04 -2.38 -4.22
C ASP A 45 -2.87 -3.16 -3.59
N LEU A 46 -3.13 -4.36 -3.11
CA LEU A 46 -2.14 -5.24 -2.47
C LEU A 46 -2.23 -6.66 -3.03
N VAL A 47 -1.09 -7.34 -3.05
CA VAL A 47 -1.02 -8.80 -3.26
C VAL A 47 -0.41 -9.42 -2.00
N PHE A 48 -0.97 -10.56 -1.60
CA PHE A 48 -0.56 -11.35 -0.45
C PHE A 48 -0.19 -12.77 -0.91
N THR A 49 0.48 -13.51 -0.03
CA THR A 49 0.51 -14.97 -0.12
C THR A 49 -0.85 -15.54 0.27
N ALA A 50 -1.10 -16.81 -0.07
CA ALA A 50 -2.35 -17.47 0.33
C ALA A 50 -2.46 -17.63 1.85
N GLU A 51 -1.32 -17.77 2.53
CA GLU A 51 -1.21 -17.90 3.98
C GLU A 51 -1.46 -16.58 4.73
N GLY A 52 -1.29 -15.44 4.04
CA GLY A 52 -1.50 -14.10 4.60
C GLY A 52 -2.93 -13.56 4.46
N LEU A 53 -3.85 -14.33 3.87
CA LEU A 53 -5.28 -14.04 3.69
C LEU A 53 -6.10 -14.51 4.90
#